data_AF-A0A914D039-F1
#
_entry.id   AF-A0A914D039-F1
#
_cell.length_a   1.000
_cell.length_b   1.000
_cell.length_c   1.000
_cell.angle_alpha   90.00
_cell.angle_beta   90.00
_cell.angle_gamma   90.00
#
_symmetry.space_group_name_H-M   'P 1'
#
loop_
_entity.id
_entity.type
_entity.pdbx_description
1 polymer ?
#
loop_
_entity_poly.entity_id
_entity_poly.type
_entity_poly.pdbx_seq_one_letter_code
_entity_poly.pdbx_strand_id
1 'polypeptide(L)'
;MKMILKLQIILEVHMSQEIPEYKIGQVLRHKIHGYRAVIVGWDEKAKAPEWWLEKAHKGNEEWRNSPNYMILIDTRDRLVAQIGYVVEENIILSKGKVIHPLVNRYFESFDGTCYKPRPWLRNVYPNDV
;
A
#
# COMPACT_ATOMS: atom_id res chain seq x y z
N MET A 1 17.95 16.45 -31.67
CA MET A 1 17.56 17.29 -30.49
C MET A 1 16.13 17.01 -30.00
N LYS A 2 15.09 17.01 -30.85
CA LYS A 2 13.69 16.74 -30.43
C LYS A 2 13.43 15.37 -29.77
N MET A 3 14.15 14.31 -30.17
CA MET A 3 13.96 12.96 -29.65
C MET A 3 14.50 12.77 -28.23
N ILE A 4 15.65 13.38 -27.92
CA ILE A 4 16.28 13.35 -26.59
C ILE A 4 15.39 14.12 -25.59
N LEU A 5 14.88 15.28 -25.99
CA LEU A 5 13.96 16.06 -25.15
C LEU A 5 12.65 15.31 -24.87
N LYS A 6 12.12 14.59 -25.86
CA LYS A 6 10.92 13.75 -25.68
C LYS A 6 11.18 12.58 -24.73
N LEU A 7 12.34 11.93 -24.81
CA LEU A 7 12.74 10.88 -23.87
C LEU A 7 12.95 11.43 -22.45
N GLN A 8 13.59 12.59 -22.32
CA GLN A 8 13.81 13.29 -21.05
C GLN A 8 12.48 13.64 -20.37
N ILE A 9 11.53 14.20 -21.13
CA ILE A 9 10.18 14.54 -20.65
C ILE A 9 9.40 13.26 -20.27
N ILE A 10 9.50 12.18 -21.07
CA ILE A 10 8.84 10.91 -20.73
C ILE A 10 9.42 10.34 -19.43
N LEU A 11 10.74 10.41 -19.24
CA LEU A 11 11.41 9.97 -18.01
C LEU A 11 11.03 10.86 -16.81
N GLU A 12 10.99 12.18 -16.95
CA GLU A 12 10.52 13.10 -15.90
C GLU A 12 9.05 12.89 -15.53
N VAL A 13 8.19 12.63 -16.52
CA VAL A 13 6.78 12.28 -16.28
C VAL A 13 6.66 10.92 -15.59
N HIS A 14 7.45 9.91 -15.99
CA HIS A 14 7.49 8.61 -15.31
C HIS A 14 8.03 8.70 -13.87
N MET A 15 8.98 9.60 -13.62
CA MET A 15 9.52 9.89 -12.28
C MET A 15 8.53 10.67 -11.40
N SER A 16 7.46 11.24 -11.96
CA SER A 16 6.47 12.06 -11.23
C SER A 16 5.25 11.29 -10.74
N GLN A 17 5.08 10.04 -11.18
CA GLN A 17 4.04 9.10 -10.76
C GLN A 17 4.73 7.78 -10.41
N GLU A 18 5.13 7.63 -9.15
CA GLU A 18 5.67 6.35 -8.70
C GLU A 18 4.56 5.30 -8.77
N ILE A 19 4.78 4.29 -9.60
CA ILE A 19 3.88 3.15 -9.73
C ILE A 19 4.01 2.34 -8.44
N PRO A 20 2.89 2.02 -7.74
CA PRO A 20 2.92 1.22 -6.52
C PRO A 20 3.68 -0.10 -6.72
N GLU A 21 4.75 -0.30 -5.95
CA GLU A 21 5.61 -1.48 -6.01
C GLU A 21 4.88 -2.69 -5.43
N TYR A 22 4.18 -2.48 -4.32
CA TYR A 22 3.43 -3.53 -3.63
C TYR A 22 1.98 -3.64 -4.10
N LYS A 23 1.43 -4.84 -3.95
CA LYS A 23 0.15 -5.27 -4.52
C LYS A 23 -0.84 -5.68 -3.44
N ILE A 24 -2.13 -5.54 -3.75
CA ILE A 24 -3.21 -5.99 -2.87
C ILE A 24 -3.08 -7.49 -2.58
N GLY A 25 -3.30 -7.85 -1.31
CA GLY A 25 -3.20 -9.21 -0.82
C GLY A 25 -1.79 -9.62 -0.37
N GLN A 26 -0.76 -8.82 -0.66
CA GLN A 26 0.56 -9.05 -0.09
C GLN A 26 0.58 -8.77 1.41
N VAL A 27 1.34 -9.58 2.13
CA VAL A 27 1.57 -9.44 3.56
C VAL A 27 2.85 -8.65 3.78
N LEU A 28 2.82 -7.72 4.72
CA LEU A 28 3.96 -6.89 5.08
C LEU A 28 4.21 -6.89 6.58
N ARG A 29 5.38 -6.40 6.96
CA ARG A 29 5.73 -5.93 8.29
C ARG A 29 6.09 -4.45 8.19
N HIS A 30 5.52 -3.63 9.06
CA HIS A 30 5.86 -2.21 9.12
C HIS A 30 7.29 -2.03 9.61
N LYS A 31 8.13 -1.28 8.87
CA LYS A 31 9.56 -1.05 9.13
C LYS A 31 9.84 -0.49 10.53
N ILE A 32 9.12 0.56 10.92
CA ILE A 32 9.30 1.23 12.23
C ILE A 32 8.57 0.51 13.38
N HIS A 33 7.29 0.18 13.19
CA HIS A 33 6.43 -0.31 14.27
C HIS A 33 6.35 -1.84 14.41
N GLY A 34 6.90 -2.58 13.45
CA GLY A 34 7.07 -4.03 13.52
C GLY A 34 5.80 -4.89 13.45
N TYR A 35 4.61 -4.32 13.29
CA TYR A 35 3.39 -5.12 13.14
C TYR A 35 3.27 -5.71 11.74
N ARG A 36 2.60 -6.86 11.63
CA ARG A 36 2.20 -7.46 10.36
C ARG A 36 0.87 -6.92 9.89
N ALA A 37 0.71 -6.85 8.58
CA ALA A 37 -0.55 -6.43 7.96
C ALA A 37 -0.70 -7.01 6.55
N VAL A 38 -1.91 -6.95 6.00
CA VAL A 38 -2.19 -7.26 4.60
C VAL A 38 -2.65 -6.00 3.88
N ILE A 39 -2.13 -5.77 2.67
CA ILE A 39 -2.51 -4.65 1.80
C ILE A 39 -3.90 -4.89 1.23
N VAL A 40 -4.81 -3.93 1.41
CA VAL A 40 -6.20 -3.99 0.91
C VAL A 40 -6.54 -2.88 -0.08
N GLY A 41 -5.61 -1.97 -0.35
CA GLY A 41 -5.73 -0.91 -1.34
C GLY A 41 -4.51 0.00 -1.33
N TRP A 42 -4.41 0.85 -2.33
CA TRP A 42 -3.35 1.85 -2.45
C TRP A 42 -3.85 3.11 -3.15
N ASP A 43 -3.10 4.20 -2.98
CA ASP A 43 -3.15 5.41 -3.79
C ASP A 43 -1.73 5.74 -4.27
N GLU A 44 -1.57 6.19 -5.52
CA GLU A 44 -0.28 6.64 -6.09
C GLU A 44 0.32 7.83 -5.31
N LYS A 45 -0.56 8.64 -4.72
CA LYS A 45 -0.23 9.75 -3.82
C LYS A 45 -1.14 9.70 -2.62
N ALA A 46 -0.65 10.14 -1.47
CA ALA A 46 -1.43 10.09 -0.24
C ALA A 46 -2.75 10.89 -0.36
N LYS A 47 -3.88 10.26 -0.04
CA LYS A 47 -5.22 10.89 -0.06
C LYS A 47 -5.87 11.03 1.30
N ALA A 48 -5.15 10.75 2.38
CA ALA A 48 -5.65 10.97 3.74
C ALA A 48 -5.84 12.47 4.02
N PRO A 49 -6.71 12.86 4.96
CA PRO A 49 -6.89 14.26 5.33
C PRO A 49 -5.58 14.94 5.74
N GLU A 50 -5.41 16.21 5.35
CA GLU A 50 -4.20 17.00 5.56
C GLU A 50 -3.68 16.95 7.01
N TRP A 51 -4.57 17.16 7.98
CA TRP A 51 -4.23 17.12 9.41
C TRP A 51 -3.65 15.78 9.87
N TRP A 52 -4.02 14.68 9.20
CA TRP A 52 -3.53 13.34 9.51
C TRP A 52 -2.17 13.11 8.85
N LEU A 53 -2.00 13.53 7.59
CA LEU A 53 -0.73 13.44 6.86
C LEU A 53 0.38 14.24 7.54
N GLU A 54 0.09 15.43 8.06
CA GLU A 54 1.05 16.21 8.85
C GLU A 54 1.63 15.40 10.02
N LYS A 55 0.78 14.64 10.72
CA LYS A 55 1.20 13.83 11.86
C LYS A 55 1.90 12.54 11.43
N ALA A 56 1.35 11.84 10.45
CA ALA A 56 1.83 10.54 10.02
C ALA A 56 3.15 10.66 9.23
N HIS A 57 3.23 11.65 8.33
CA HIS A 57 4.38 11.88 7.46
C HIS A 57 5.37 12.90 8.03
N LYS A 58 5.04 13.55 9.16
CA LYS A 58 5.94 14.49 9.86
C LYS A 58 6.45 15.61 8.94
N GLY A 59 5.58 16.11 8.07
CA GLY A 59 5.93 17.15 7.09
C GLY A 59 6.77 16.67 5.90
N ASN A 60 6.95 15.36 5.69
CA ASN A 60 7.68 14.85 4.53
C ASN A 60 6.80 14.91 3.27
N GLU A 61 7.13 15.84 2.36
CA GLU A 61 6.46 16.02 1.08
C GLU A 61 6.68 14.89 0.06
N GLU A 62 7.82 14.20 0.12
CA GLU A 62 8.08 13.05 -0.75
C GLU A 62 7.10 11.92 -0.41
N TRP A 63 6.89 11.65 0.87
CA TRP A 63 5.93 10.63 1.34
C TRP A 63 4.48 10.94 0.98
N ARG A 64 4.14 12.22 0.80
CA ARG A 64 2.81 12.65 0.32
C ARG A 64 2.66 12.39 -1.18
N ASN A 65 3.75 12.49 -1.93
CA ASN A 65 3.80 12.33 -3.38
C ASN A 65 4.15 10.90 -3.84
N SER A 66 4.38 9.98 -2.91
CA SER A 66 4.68 8.56 -3.15
C SER A 66 3.48 7.65 -2.84
N PRO A 67 3.53 6.37 -3.24
CA PRO A 67 2.45 5.43 -2.98
C PRO A 67 2.18 5.25 -1.48
N ASN A 68 0.91 5.20 -1.13
CA ASN A 68 0.43 4.95 0.22
C ASN A 68 -0.62 3.84 0.22
N TYR A 69 -0.56 2.98 1.22
CA TYR A 69 -1.26 1.70 1.27
C TYR A 69 -2.25 1.64 2.42
N MET A 70 -3.49 1.29 2.11
CA MET A 70 -4.47 0.90 3.12
C MET A 70 -4.24 -0.56 3.53
N ILE A 71 -4.14 -0.82 4.83
CA ILE A 71 -3.72 -2.11 5.37
C ILE A 71 -4.64 -2.58 6.51
N LEU A 72 -4.79 -3.89 6.66
CA LEU A 72 -5.42 -4.50 7.84
C LEU A 72 -4.33 -5.07 8.74
N ILE A 73 -4.22 -4.56 9.97
CA ILE A 73 -3.16 -4.94 10.91
C ILE A 73 -3.54 -6.24 11.62
N ASP A 74 -2.58 -7.14 11.77
CA ASP A 74 -2.77 -8.40 12.48
C ASP A 74 -3.13 -8.16 13.95
N THR A 75 -4.26 -8.70 14.38
CA THR A 75 -4.76 -8.57 15.77
C THR A 75 -3.89 -9.30 16.79
N ARG A 76 -2.90 -10.09 16.37
CA ARG A 76 -1.89 -10.64 17.27
C ARG A 76 -0.77 -9.65 17.59
N ASP A 77 -0.60 -8.60 16.78
CA ASP A 77 0.45 -7.59 16.94
C ASP A 77 -0.09 -6.27 17.55
N ARG A 78 -1.42 -6.18 17.77
CA ARG A 78 -2.14 -5.05 18.36
C ARG A 78 -3.32 -5.51 19.22
N LEU A 79 -3.60 -4.78 20.31
CA LEU A 79 -4.69 -5.13 21.23
C LEU A 79 -6.09 -5.04 20.61
N VAL A 80 -6.25 -4.19 19.59
CA VAL A 80 -7.53 -3.97 18.89
C VAL A 80 -7.30 -4.08 17.39
N ALA A 81 -8.34 -4.50 16.67
CA ALA A 81 -8.36 -4.53 15.21
C ALA A 81 -8.20 -3.10 14.65
N GLN A 82 -7.25 -2.91 13.75
CA GLN A 82 -6.89 -1.61 13.20
C GLN A 82 -6.74 -1.66 11.68
N ILE A 83 -7.27 -0.63 11.03
CA ILE A 83 -6.97 -0.30 9.63
C ILE A 83 -5.90 0.79 9.66
N GLY A 84 -4.84 0.62 8.89
CA GLY A 84 -3.75 1.58 8.76
C GLY A 84 -3.67 2.18 7.37
N TYR A 85 -2.95 3.29 7.27
CA TYR A 85 -2.51 3.91 6.03
C TYR A 85 -1.00 4.14 6.13
N VAL A 86 -0.22 3.59 5.19
CA VAL A 86 1.23 3.48 5.32
C VAL A 86 1.92 3.86 4.01
N VAL A 87 2.88 4.77 4.08
CA VAL A 87 3.77 5.11 2.97
C VAL A 87 4.63 3.92 2.56
N GLU A 88 4.87 3.75 1.26
CA GLU A 88 5.65 2.65 0.68
C GLU A 88 7.00 2.40 1.37
N GLU A 89 7.74 3.46 1.70
CA GLU A 89 9.07 3.36 2.33
C GLU A 89 9.08 2.62 3.69
N ASN A 90 7.90 2.53 4.34
CA ASN A 90 7.73 1.85 5.62
C ASN A 90 7.27 0.39 5.49
N ILE A 91 7.23 -0.15 4.27
CA ILE A 91 6.80 -1.52 3.99
C ILE A 91 8.00 -2.45 3.83
N ILE A 92 7.93 -3.61 4.48
CA ILE A 92 8.83 -4.75 4.24
C ILE A 92 7.95 -5.95 3.96
N LEU A 93 8.14 -6.63 2.83
CA LEU A 93 7.35 -7.83 2.52
C LEU A 93 7.56 -8.92 3.59
N SER A 94 6.47 -9.56 3.95
CA SER A 94 6.43 -10.61 4.96
C SER A 94 5.60 -11.79 4.47
N LYS A 95 5.51 -12.82 5.30
CA LYS A 95 4.77 -14.06 4.98
C LYS A 95 3.85 -14.44 6.14
N GLY A 96 2.90 -15.30 5.83
CA GLY A 96 1.96 -15.86 6.81
C GLY A 96 0.64 -15.12 6.86
N LYS A 97 -0.39 -15.80 7.35
CA LYS A 97 -1.75 -15.25 7.42
C LYS A 97 -1.83 -14.13 8.43
N VAL A 98 -2.55 -13.08 8.06
CA VAL A 98 -3.03 -12.00 8.93
C VAL A 98 -4.36 -12.40 9.55
N ILE A 99 -4.48 -12.21 10.87
CA ILE A 99 -5.77 -12.33 11.58
C ILE A 99 -6.35 -10.94 11.74
N HIS A 100 -7.47 -10.67 11.09
CA HIS A 100 -8.23 -9.43 11.26
C HIS A 100 -9.70 -9.66 10.86
N PRO A 101 -10.70 -9.12 11.59
CA PRO A 101 -12.12 -9.40 11.36
C PRO A 101 -12.60 -9.04 9.94
N LEU A 102 -11.92 -8.11 9.27
CA LEU A 102 -12.27 -7.68 7.92
C LEU A 102 -11.60 -8.49 6.79
N VAL A 103 -10.69 -9.43 7.07
CA VAL A 103 -9.94 -10.15 5.99
C VAL A 103 -10.88 -10.80 4.98
N ASN A 104 -11.92 -11.50 5.47
CA ASN A 104 -12.87 -12.21 4.61
C ASN A 104 -13.77 -11.28 3.76
N ARG A 105 -13.82 -9.99 4.08
CA ARG A 105 -14.51 -8.97 3.28
C ARG A 105 -13.74 -8.60 2.01
N TYR A 106 -12.41 -8.66 2.05
CA TYR A 106 -11.53 -8.30 0.93
C TYR A 106 -11.04 -9.51 0.13
N PHE A 107 -10.85 -10.65 0.79
CA PHE A 107 -10.18 -11.81 0.19
C PHE A 107 -11.02 -13.09 0.18
N GLU A 108 -10.80 -13.93 -0.83
CA GLU A 108 -11.45 -15.25 -0.98
C GLU A 108 -10.65 -16.36 -0.33
N SER A 109 -9.32 -16.30 -0.44
CA SER A 109 -8.40 -17.33 0.02
C SER A 109 -7.00 -16.77 0.25
N PHE A 110 -6.12 -17.60 0.81
CA PHE A 110 -4.70 -17.31 1.00
C PHE A 110 -3.89 -18.49 0.49
N ASP A 111 -2.92 -18.24 -0.40
CA ASP A 111 -2.13 -19.29 -1.07
C ASP A 111 -0.88 -19.73 -0.28
N GLY A 112 -0.63 -19.14 0.89
CA GLY A 112 0.59 -19.36 1.68
C GLY A 112 1.52 -18.14 1.67
N THR A 113 1.39 -17.27 0.68
CA THR A 113 2.20 -16.06 0.48
C THR A 113 1.36 -14.81 0.27
N CYS A 114 0.30 -14.89 -0.54
CA CYS A 114 -0.55 -13.78 -0.93
C CYS A 114 -2.03 -14.15 -0.75
N TYR A 115 -2.85 -13.14 -0.47
CA TYR A 115 -4.31 -13.29 -0.45
C TYR A 115 -4.90 -13.06 -1.83
N LYS A 116 -5.84 -13.92 -2.23
CA LYS A 116 -6.60 -13.74 -3.47
C LYS A 116 -7.71 -12.71 -3.28
N PRO A 117 -7.70 -11.57 -4.01
CA PRO A 117 -8.72 -10.54 -3.86
C PRO A 117 -10.08 -10.98 -4.39
N ARG A 118 -11.15 -10.59 -3.70
CA ARG A 118 -12.53 -10.78 -4.20
C ARG A 118 -12.76 -10.01 -5.51
N PRO A 119 -13.71 -10.44 -6.37
CA PRO A 119 -13.95 -9.82 -7.68
C PRO A 119 -14.17 -8.30 -7.62
N TRP A 120 -14.90 -7.81 -6.61
CA TRP A 120 -15.15 -6.39 -6.46
C TRP A 120 -13.86 -5.59 -6.25
N LEU A 121 -12.89 -6.11 -5.49
CA LEU A 121 -11.64 -5.43 -5.22
C LEU A 121 -10.73 -5.43 -6.45
N ARG A 122 -10.75 -6.53 -7.22
CA ARG A 122 -10.08 -6.63 -8.53
C ARG A 122 -10.64 -5.62 -9.55
N ASN A 123 -11.94 -5.36 -9.51
CA ASN A 123 -12.55 -4.35 -10.38
C ASN A 123 -12.13 -2.91 -10.00
N VAL A 124 -11.85 -2.65 -8.72
CA VAL A 124 -11.32 -1.34 -8.27
C VAL A 124 -9.85 -1.19 -8.66
N TYR A 125 -9.08 -2.27 -8.60
CA TYR A 125 -7.64 -2.29 -8.89
C TYR A 125 -7.31 -3.31 -9.99
N PRO A 126 -7.68 -3.04 -11.25
CA PRO A 126 -7.56 -4.00 -12.34
C PRO A 126 -6.10 -4.30 -12.74
N ASN A 127 -5.16 -3.42 -12.38
CA ASN A 127 -3.74 -3.55 -12.71
C ASN A 127 -2.92 -4.29 -11.64
N ASP A 128 -3.58 -4.78 -10.59
CA ASP A 128 -2.94 -5.41 -9.41
C ASP A 128 -3.04 -6.95 -9.40
N VAL A 129 -3.64 -7.55 -10.43
CA VAL A 129 -4.03 -8.97 -10.48
C VAL A 129 -3.41 -9.69 -11.67
#